data_AF-A0AAV3M6H9-F1
#
_entry.id   AF-A0AAV3M6H9-F1
#
_cell.length_a   1.000
_cell.length_b   1.000
_cell.length_c   1.000
_cell.angle_alpha   90.00
_cell.angle_beta   90.00
_cell.angle_gamma   90.00
#
_symmetry.space_group_name_H-M   'P 1'
#
loop_
_entity.id
_entity.type
_entity.pdbx_description
1 polymer ?
#
loop_
_entity_poly.entity_id
_entity_poly.type
_entity_poly.pdbx_seq_one_letter_code
_entity_poly.pdbx_strand_id
1 'polypeptide(L)' 'MSFFYQLIARSLNDQLVSMEDYADKVVLVVNTASHCGFTPQYS' A
#
# COMPACT_ATOMS: atom_id res chain seq x y z
N MET A 1 8.71 13.34 -13.14
CA MET A 1 8.19 12.18 -12.37
C MET A 1 8.37 12.45 -10.88
N SER A 2 7.33 12.25 -10.07
CA SER A 2 7.45 12.26 -8.60
C SER A 2 8.34 11.10 -8.13
N PHE A 3 9.09 11.30 -7.03
CA PHE A 3 9.86 10.23 -6.38
C PHE A 3 8.98 9.03 -5.97
N PHE A 4 7.71 9.28 -5.68
CA PHE A 4 6.73 8.24 -5.34
C PHE A 4 6.72 7.09 -6.36
N TYR A 5 6.78 7.38 -7.66
CA TYR A 5 6.70 6.37 -8.72
C TYR A 5 7.95 5.48 -8.85
N GLN A 6 9.05 5.81 -8.16
CA GLN A 6 10.26 4.98 -8.11
C GLN A 6 10.23 3.94 -6.99
N LEU A 7 9.20 4.00 -6.13
CA LEU A 7 9.08 3.12 -4.97
C LEU A 7 8.47 1.78 -5.36
N ILE A 8 8.91 0.74 -4.65
CA ILE A 8 8.39 -0.62 -4.77
C ILE A 8 7.97 -1.07 -3.37
N ALA A 9 6.80 -1.69 -3.27
CA ALA A 9 6.32 -2.31 -2.04
C ALA A 9 6.13 -3.82 -2.23
N ARG A 10 6.22 -4.57 -1.13
CA ARG A 10 5.87 -6.00 -1.09
C ARG A 10 4.41 -6.12 -0.66
N SER A 11 3.60 -6.84 -1.44
CA SER A 11 2.22 -7.14 -1.08
C SER A 11 2.13 -8.22 0.00
N LEU A 12 0.93 -8.44 0.54
CA LEU A 12 0.66 -9.51 1.51
C LEU A 12 0.96 -10.92 0.95
N ASN A 13 0.95 -11.08 -0.38
CA ASN A 13 1.25 -12.34 -1.07
C ASN A 13 2.70 -12.39 -1.59
N ASP A 14 3.61 -11.59 -1.01
CA ASP A 14 5.02 -11.52 -1.39
C ASP A 14 5.34 -11.01 -2.81
N GLN A 15 4.34 -10.47 -3.52
CA GLN A 15 4.55 -9.89 -4.84
C GLN A 15 5.11 -8.47 -4.73
N LEU A 16 6.06 -8.13 -5.60
CA LEU A 16 6.55 -6.76 -5.74
C LEU A 16 5.54 -5.93 -6.55
N VAL A 17 5.14 -4.79 -6.00
CA VAL A 17 4.20 -3.84 -6.61
C VAL A 17 4.92 -2.51 -6.82
N SER A 18 4.92 -2.02 -8.05
CA SER A 18 5.48 -0.71 -8.39
C SER A 18 4.46 0.38 -8.08
N MET A 19 4.91 1.50 -7.51
CA MET A 19 4.04 2.66 -7.35
C MET A 19 3.70 3.34 -8.68
N GLU A 20 4.47 3.06 -9.74
CA GLU A 20 4.19 3.51 -11.11
C GLU A 20 2.84 2.98 -11.65
N ASP A 21 2.38 1.80 -11.18
CA ASP A 21 1.09 1.19 -11.57
C ASP A 21 -0.13 2.06 -11.16
N TYR A 22 0.11 3.06 -10.32
CA TYR A 22 -0.88 4.03 -9.85
C TYR A 22 -0.74 5.41 -10.50
N ALA A 23 0.02 5.56 -11.58
CA ALA A 23 0.06 6.79 -12.36
C ALA A 23 -1.37 7.27 -12.73
N ASP A 24 -1.56 8.59 -12.69
CA ASP A 24 -2.84 9.29 -12.96
C ASP A 24 -4.01 8.93 -12.03
N LYS A 25 -3.73 8.25 -10.91
CA LYS A 25 -4.72 7.95 -9.86
C LYS A 25 -4.44 8.80 -8.61
N VAL A 26 -5.51 9.16 -7.90
CA VAL A 26 -5.40 9.68 -6.54
C VAL A 26 -5.04 8.52 -5.61
N VAL A 27 -3.92 8.63 -4.88
CA VAL A 27 -3.42 7.60 -3.97
C VAL A 27 -3.47 8.10 -2.53
N LEU A 28 -4.04 7.30 -1.62
CA LEU A 28 -4.01 7.52 -0.18
C LEU A 28 -3.21 6.40 0.50
N VAL A 29 -2.18 6.75 1.25
CA VAL A 29 -1.36 5.80 2.01
C VAL A 29 -1.85 5.75 3.45
N VAL A 30 -2.15 4.54 3.94
CA VAL A 30 -2.67 4.30 5.29
C VAL A 30 -1.81 3.27 6.00
N ASN A 31 -1.29 3.58 7.19
CA ASN A 31 -0.68 2.58 8.06
C ASN A 31 -1.79 1.81 8.81
N THR A 32 -1.70 0.49 8.85
CA THR A 32 -2.67 -0.38 9.53
C THR A 32 -1.97 -1.26 10.58
N ALA A 33 -2.72 -1.75 11.57
CA ALA A 33 -2.23 -2.65 12.60
C ALA A 33 -3.32 -3.65 12.99
N SER A 34 -3.01 -4.96 12.99
CA SER A 34 -4.02 -6.03 13.08
C SER A 34 -4.56 -6.28 14.49
N HIS A 35 -3.85 -5.85 15.55
CA HIS A 35 -4.17 -6.20 16.94
C HIS A 35 -4.57 -5.00 17.80
N CYS A 36 -4.98 -3.89 17.18
CA CYS A 36 -5.29 -2.65 17.90
C CYS A 36 -6.78 -2.44 18.17
N GLY A 37 -7.65 -3.43 17.85
CA GLY A 37 -9.09 -3.36 18.10
C GLY A 37 -9.90 -2.51 17.12
N PHE A 38 -9.25 -1.90 16.12
CA PHE A 38 -9.89 -1.06 15.08
C PHE A 38 -10.03 -1.77 13.72
N THR A 39 -9.81 -3.09 13.68
CA THR A 39 -9.81 -3.91 12.45
C THR A 39 -10.73 -5.14 12.59
N PRO A 40 -12.06 -4.98 12.72
CA PRO A 40 -12.99 -6.12 12.87
C PRO A 40 -13.07 -7.01 11.61
N GLN A 41 -12.67 -6.49 10.45
CA GLN A 41 -12.66 -7.23 9.18
C GLN A 41 -11.45 -8.14 8.94
N TYR A 42 -10.47 -8.15 9.85
CA TYR A 42 -9.25 -8.99 9.75
C TYR A 42 -9.06 -9.95 10.94
N SER A 43 -10.06 -10.07 11.82
CA SER A 43 -10.10 -11.06 12.91
C SER A 43 -10.65 -12.40 12.45
#